data_AF-A0A6G3T9U6-F1
#
_entry.id   AF-A0A6G3T9U6-F1
#
_cell.length_a   1.000
_cell.length_b   1.000
_cell.length_c   1.000
_cell.angle_alpha   90.00
_cell.angle_beta   90.00
_cell.angle_gamma   90.00
#
_symmetry.space_group_name_H-M   'P 1'
#
loop_
_entity.id
_entity.type
_entity.pdbx_description
1 polymer ?
#
loop_
_entity_poly.entity_id
_entity_poly.type
_entity_poly.pdbx_seq_one_letter_code
_entity_poly.pdbx_strand_id
1 'polypeptide(L)'
;AREIAHVLAAPDARAARGADARGRGVAVVASASRGRAVVTLSGYGEPPGDRVRQLWVMRPGAEPRSLGLLDGDTPLIAVGLSRSATSLAVTVEPGGGSDRPTTEPVVQLALESVGFGE
;
A
#
# COMPACT_ATOMS: atom_id res chain seq x y z
N ALA A 1 5.27 7.72 -14.17
CA ALA A 1 4.23 8.70 -14.58
C ALA A 1 3.10 8.06 -15.39
N ARG A 2 3.37 7.43 -16.55
CA ARG A 2 2.32 6.85 -17.41
C ARG A 2 1.44 5.81 -16.71
N GLU A 3 2.04 4.91 -15.94
CA GLU A 3 1.31 3.89 -15.18
C GLU A 3 0.39 4.47 -14.09
N ILE A 4 0.82 5.56 -13.41
CA ILE A 4 -0.02 6.29 -12.45
C ILE A 4 -1.24 6.86 -13.17
N ALA A 5 -1.03 7.53 -14.31
CA ALA A 5 -2.12 8.07 -15.11
C ALA A 5 -3.12 6.99 -15.56
N HIS A 6 -2.65 5.78 -15.88
CA HIS A 6 -3.51 4.65 -16.23
C HIS A 6 -4.41 4.18 -15.08
N VAL A 7 -3.95 4.25 -13.82
CA VAL A 7 -4.78 3.96 -12.65
C VAL A 7 -5.76 5.09 -12.39
N LEU A 8 -5.29 6.35 -12.44
CA LEU A 8 -6.13 7.52 -12.17
C LEU A 8 -7.24 7.72 -13.22
N ALA A 9 -6.98 7.39 -14.48
CA ALA A 9 -7.95 7.49 -15.58
C ALA A 9 -8.91 6.29 -15.65
N ALA A 10 -8.82 5.34 -14.73
CA ALA A 10 -9.72 4.20 -14.69
C ALA A 10 -11.16 4.64 -14.35
N PRO A 11 -12.20 4.15 -15.05
CA PRO A 11 -13.59 4.52 -14.75
C PRO A 11 -14.05 4.01 -13.37
N ASP A 12 -13.40 2.99 -12.83
CA ASP A 12 -13.62 2.45 -11.49
C ASP A 12 -12.57 2.93 -10.47
N ALA A 13 -11.77 3.95 -10.81
CA ALA A 13 -10.81 4.54 -9.88
C ALA A 13 -11.53 5.08 -8.64
N ARG A 14 -11.14 4.60 -7.46
CA ARG A 14 -11.65 5.10 -6.17
C ARG A 14 -10.50 5.42 -5.24
N ALA A 15 -10.70 6.42 -4.39
CA ALA A 15 -9.71 6.87 -3.42
C ALA A 15 -10.10 6.46 -2.00
N ALA A 16 -9.12 6.04 -1.21
CA ALA A 16 -9.25 5.81 0.22
C ALA A 16 -8.00 6.31 0.94
N ARG A 17 -8.14 6.55 2.25
CA ARG A 17 -7.04 6.98 3.10
C ARG A 17 -7.16 6.39 4.50
N GLY A 18 -6.03 6.06 5.09
CA GLY A 18 -5.90 5.67 6.49
C GLY A 18 -4.86 6.57 7.15
N ALA A 19 -5.02 6.82 8.45
CA ALA A 19 -4.04 7.58 9.22
C ALA A 19 -3.90 7.00 10.63
N ASP A 20 -2.72 7.14 11.20
CA ASP A 20 -2.47 6.85 12.60
C ASP A 20 -2.94 7.98 13.52
N ALA A 21 -2.81 7.77 14.84
CA ALA A 21 -3.21 8.76 15.85
C ALA A 21 -2.42 10.08 15.79
N ARG A 22 -1.30 10.12 15.07
CA ARG A 22 -0.47 11.32 14.86
C ARG A 22 -0.79 12.03 13.54
N GLY A 23 -1.78 11.56 12.79
CA GLY A 23 -2.18 12.12 11.50
C GLY A 23 -1.27 11.74 10.34
N ARG A 24 -0.30 10.85 10.55
CA ARG A 24 0.53 10.29 9.48
C ARG A 24 -0.27 9.22 8.77
N GLY A 25 -0.19 9.12 7.45
CA GLY A 25 -1.17 8.31 6.72
C GLY A 25 -0.69 7.67 5.45
N VAL A 26 -1.56 6.81 4.93
CA VAL A 26 -1.49 6.19 3.62
C VAL A 26 -2.70 6.64 2.81
N ALA A 27 -2.46 7.07 1.58
CA ALA A 27 -3.49 7.40 0.60
C ALA A 27 -3.38 6.41 -0.56
N VAL A 28 -4.54 5.97 -1.05
CA VAL A 28 -4.65 5.00 -2.13
C VAL A 28 -5.62 5.52 -3.17
N VAL A 29 -5.25 5.44 -4.44
CA VAL A 29 -6.19 5.48 -5.56
C VAL A 29 -6.08 4.15 -6.29
N ALA A 30 -7.16 3.39 -6.37
CA ALA A 30 -7.14 2.04 -6.91
C ALA A 30 -8.22 1.80 -7.96
N SER A 31 -7.90 0.92 -8.91
CA SER A 31 -8.81 0.36 -9.91
C SER A 31 -8.82 -1.15 -9.73
N ALA A 32 -9.90 -1.66 -9.16
CA ALA A 32 -10.07 -3.09 -8.89
C ALA A 32 -10.11 -3.91 -10.19
N SER A 33 -10.75 -3.37 -11.24
CA SER A 33 -10.79 -4.02 -12.57
C SER A 33 -9.41 -4.14 -13.22
N ARG A 34 -8.48 -3.23 -12.91
CA ARG A 34 -7.09 -3.30 -13.39
C ARG A 34 -6.15 -4.04 -12.43
N GLY A 35 -6.61 -4.39 -11.23
CA GLY A 35 -5.78 -5.00 -10.19
C GLY A 35 -4.58 -4.12 -9.80
N ARG A 36 -4.77 -2.80 -9.76
CA ARG A 36 -3.72 -1.81 -9.57
C ARG A 36 -4.12 -0.70 -8.59
N ALA A 37 -3.14 -0.18 -7.87
CA ALA A 37 -3.31 0.96 -7.00
C ALA A 37 -2.08 1.87 -7.03
N VAL A 38 -2.29 3.17 -6.88
CA VAL A 38 -1.27 4.16 -6.56
C VAL A 38 -1.34 4.40 -5.07
N VAL A 39 -0.21 4.23 -4.38
CA VAL A 39 -0.10 4.31 -2.93
C VAL A 39 0.89 5.39 -2.57
N THR A 40 0.49 6.31 -1.72
CA THR A 40 1.35 7.35 -1.17
C THR A 40 1.35 7.25 0.35
N LEU A 41 2.53 7.33 0.94
CA LEU A 41 2.70 7.44 2.39
C LEU A 41 3.07 8.90 2.70
N SER A 42 2.59 9.45 3.82
CA SER A 42 2.88 10.83 4.20
C SER A 42 3.08 10.99 5.70
N GLY A 43 3.99 11.90 6.07
CA GLY A 43 4.22 12.31 7.46
C GLY A 43 5.06 11.34 8.30
N TYR A 44 5.56 10.24 7.72
CA TYR A 44 6.38 9.27 8.45
C TYR A 44 7.89 9.60 8.45
N GLY A 45 8.38 10.52 7.59
CA GLY A 45 9.81 10.85 7.47
C GLY A 45 10.63 9.68 6.89
N GLU A 46 11.94 9.62 7.10
CA GLU A 46 12.75 8.44 6.73
C GLU A 46 12.92 7.52 7.96
N PRO A 47 12.83 6.19 7.84
CA PRO A 47 13.13 5.29 8.96
C PRO A 47 14.62 5.39 9.37
N PRO A 48 14.95 5.17 10.65
CA PRO A 48 16.32 5.31 11.13
C PRO A 48 17.20 4.12 10.72
N GLY A 49 18.48 4.38 10.48
CA GLY A 49 19.48 3.37 10.14
C GLY A 49 19.26 2.75 8.77
N ASP A 50 19.72 1.51 8.59
CA ASP A 50 19.50 0.72 7.36
C ASP A 50 18.13 0.01 7.42
N ARG A 51 17.08 0.82 7.36
CA ARG A 51 15.67 0.38 7.41
C ARG A 51 14.94 0.97 6.22
N VAL A 52 13.90 0.28 5.76
CA VAL A 52 13.01 0.74 4.69
C VAL A 52 11.57 0.58 5.12
N ARG A 53 10.65 1.23 4.41
CA ARG A 53 9.23 0.91 4.53
C ARG A 53 8.82 -0.03 3.42
N GLN A 54 8.10 -1.08 3.78
CA GLN A 54 7.61 -2.05 2.80
C GLN A 54 6.10 -2.09 2.81
N LEU A 55 5.53 -2.08 1.61
CA LEU A 55 4.09 -2.20 1.41
C LEU A 55 3.71 -3.67 1.21
N TRP A 56 2.62 -4.07 1.85
CA TRP A 56 2.09 -5.43 1.80
C TRP A 56 0.62 -5.43 1.39
N VAL A 57 0.20 -6.43 0.62
CA VAL A 57 -1.21 -6.79 0.46
C VAL A 57 -1.57 -7.91 1.41
N MET A 58 -2.68 -7.74 2.11
CA MET A 58 -3.27 -8.74 3.01
C MET A 58 -4.45 -9.41 2.33
N ARG A 59 -4.60 -10.73 2.55
CA ARG A 59 -5.72 -11.54 2.05
C ARG A 59 -6.16 -12.54 3.11
N PRO A 60 -7.45 -12.93 3.15
CA PRO A 60 -7.91 -13.98 4.06
C PRO A 60 -7.18 -15.30 3.79
N GLY A 61 -6.64 -15.92 4.84
CA GLY A 61 -6.02 -17.25 4.77
C GLY A 61 -4.73 -17.34 3.95
N ALA A 62 -4.09 -16.22 3.60
CA ALA A 62 -2.84 -16.18 2.86
C ALA A 62 -1.79 -15.31 3.55
N GLU A 63 -0.52 -15.64 3.34
CA GLU A 63 0.59 -14.83 3.85
C GLU A 63 0.60 -13.44 3.19
N PRO A 64 1.03 -12.39 3.93
CA PRO A 64 1.24 -11.06 3.36
C PRO A 64 2.21 -11.11 2.19
N ARG A 65 1.85 -10.51 1.06
CA ARG A 65 2.71 -10.43 -0.12
C ARG A 65 3.26 -9.03 -0.27
N SER A 66 4.57 -8.89 -0.47
CA SER A 66 5.16 -7.59 -0.73
C SER A 66 4.69 -7.01 -2.07
N LEU A 67 4.45 -5.69 -2.06
CA LEU A 67 4.11 -4.88 -3.22
C LEU A 67 5.24 -3.91 -3.61
N GLY A 68 6.33 -3.87 -2.84
CA GLY A 68 7.47 -2.98 -3.06
C GLY A 68 7.84 -2.17 -1.83
N LEU A 69 8.91 -1.39 -1.99
CA LEU A 69 9.45 -0.50 -0.96
C LEU A 69 8.97 0.92 -1.20
N LEU A 70 8.58 1.60 -0.12
CA LEU A 70 8.20 3.01 -0.12
C LEU A 70 9.44 3.87 0.13
N ASP A 71 9.59 4.93 -0.65
CA ASP A 71 10.69 5.88 -0.59
C ASP A 71 10.13 7.29 -0.31
N GLY A 72 10.25 7.73 0.94
CA GLY A 72 9.64 8.96 1.44
C GLY A 72 8.15 9.08 1.06
N ASP A 73 7.81 10.18 0.40
CA ASP A 73 6.46 10.49 -0.08
C ASP A 73 6.27 10.14 -1.58
N THR A 74 7.24 9.44 -2.20
CA THR A 74 7.16 9.04 -3.61
C THR A 74 6.05 8.02 -3.82
N PRO A 75 5.10 8.23 -4.76
CA PRO A 75 4.04 7.28 -5.01
C PRO A 75 4.57 5.93 -5.52
N LEU A 76 4.13 4.83 -4.91
CA LEU A 76 4.36 3.47 -5.36
C LEU A 76 3.15 2.97 -6.14
N ILE A 77 3.39 2.27 -7.25
CA ILE A 77 2.34 1.58 -8.00
C ILE A 77 2.29 0.13 -7.56
N ALA A 78 1.25 -0.25 -6.83
CA ALA A 78 0.94 -1.64 -6.54
C ALA A 78 0.28 -2.30 -7.75
N VAL A 79 0.76 -3.49 -8.10
CA VAL A 79 0.28 -4.29 -9.24
C VAL A 79 -0.09 -5.70 -8.79
N GLY A 80 -0.93 -6.38 -9.58
CA GLY A 80 -1.33 -7.76 -9.32
C GLY A 80 -2.20 -7.91 -8.08
N LEU A 81 -3.02 -6.91 -7.76
CA LEU A 81 -4.02 -6.99 -6.70
C LEU A 81 -5.21 -7.84 -7.18
N SER A 82 -5.52 -8.91 -6.45
CA SER A 82 -6.75 -9.70 -6.65
C SER A 82 -7.91 -9.07 -5.89
N ARG A 83 -9.16 -9.33 -6.32
CA ARG A 83 -10.37 -8.85 -5.62
C ARG A 83 -10.44 -9.28 -4.15
N SER A 84 -9.84 -10.41 -3.80
CA SER A 84 -9.72 -10.90 -2.42
C SER A 84 -8.76 -10.10 -1.52
N ALA A 85 -8.08 -9.06 -2.04
CA ALA A 85 -7.27 -8.16 -1.21
C ALA A 85 -8.16 -7.42 -0.21
N THR A 86 -7.88 -7.55 1.09
CA THR A 86 -8.69 -6.92 2.13
C THR A 86 -8.07 -5.64 2.67
N SER A 87 -6.74 -5.57 2.74
CA SER A 87 -6.07 -4.36 3.20
C SER A 87 -4.66 -4.22 2.64
N LEU A 88 -4.15 -2.99 2.69
CA LEU A 88 -2.74 -2.68 2.55
C LEU A 88 -2.15 -2.38 3.92
N ALA A 89 -0.96 -2.89 4.19
CA ALA A 89 -0.22 -2.61 5.42
C ALA A 89 1.17 -2.09 5.08
N VAL A 90 1.68 -1.17 5.90
CA VAL A 90 3.06 -0.66 5.81
C VAL A 90 3.79 -1.00 7.07
N THR A 91 4.97 -1.59 6.95
CA THR A 91 5.87 -1.95 8.06
C THR A 91 7.22 -1.25 7.91
N VAL A 92 8.06 -1.34 8.94
CA VAL A 92 9.45 -0.87 8.91
C VAL A 92 10.36 -2.09 8.91
N GLU A 93 11.03 -2.33 7.80
CA GLU A 93 11.79 -3.55 7.53
C GLU A 93 13.30 -3.26 7.48
N PRO A 94 14.17 -4.28 7.63
CA PRO A 94 15.60 -4.16 7.31
C PRO A 94 15.86 -3.63 5.89
N GLY A 95 17.04 -3.05 5.67
CA GLY A 95 17.52 -2.62 4.35
C GLY A 95 17.32 -3.68 3.26
N GLY A 96 16.76 -3.26 2.13
CA GLY A 96 16.40 -4.16 1.03
C GLY A 96 15.03 -4.84 1.16
N GLY A 97 14.35 -4.69 2.30
CA GLY A 97 13.04 -5.28 2.56
C GLY A 97 13.13 -6.68 3.16
N SER A 98 12.00 -7.38 3.15
CA SER A 98 11.86 -8.72 3.72
C SER A 98 10.91 -9.57 2.90
N ASP A 99 11.03 -10.89 3.03
CA ASP A 99 10.10 -11.84 2.40
C ASP A 99 8.76 -11.93 3.13
N ARG A 100 8.76 -11.62 4.43
CA ARG A 100 7.60 -11.53 5.31
C ARG A 100 7.75 -10.34 6.25
N PRO A 101 6.66 -9.73 6.74
CA PRO A 101 6.74 -8.66 7.72
C PRO A 101 7.58 -9.04 8.95
N THR A 102 8.53 -8.19 9.36
CA THR A 102 9.31 -8.38 10.60
C THR A 102 8.83 -7.50 11.75
N THR A 103 8.01 -6.48 11.48
CA THR A 103 7.41 -5.60 12.49
C THR A 103 5.90 -5.53 12.34
N GLU A 104 5.22 -5.01 13.37
CA GLU A 104 3.82 -4.62 13.27
C GLU A 104 3.62 -3.50 12.24
N PRO A 105 2.43 -3.41 11.60
CA PRO A 105 2.13 -2.31 10.71
C PRO A 105 2.14 -0.95 11.40
N VAL A 106 2.82 0.02 10.81
CA VAL A 106 2.76 1.44 11.25
C VAL A 106 1.50 2.14 10.74
N VAL A 107 0.89 1.61 9.68
CA VAL A 107 -0.43 1.96 9.18
C VAL A 107 -1.01 0.80 8.39
N GLN A 108 -2.33 0.65 8.45
CA GLN A 108 -3.09 -0.30 7.66
C GLN A 108 -4.36 0.36 7.13
N LEU A 109 -4.71 0.07 5.88
CA LEU A 109 -5.88 0.62 5.20
C LEU A 109 -6.69 -0.51 4.58
N ALA A 110 -7.96 -0.60 4.98
CA ALA A 110 -8.92 -1.53 4.42
C ALA A 110 -9.32 -1.09 2.98
N LEU A 111 -9.49 -2.06 2.08
CA LEU A 111 -9.67 -1.82 0.64
C LEU A 111 -11.11 -1.95 0.13
N GLU A 112 -12.07 -2.24 1.02
CA GLU A 112 -13.47 -2.47 0.67
C GLU A 112 -14.08 -1.27 -0.05
N SER A 113 -13.79 -0.06 0.46
CA SER A 113 -14.26 1.20 -0.14
C SER A 113 -13.72 1.49 -1.54
N VAL A 114 -12.65 0.80 -1.97
CA VAL A 114 -12.02 0.95 -3.29
C VAL A 114 -12.22 -0.26 -4.21
N GLY A 115 -13.19 -1.12 -3.89
CA GLY A 115 -13.67 -2.19 -4.76
C GLY A 115 -12.91 -3.51 -4.65
N PHE A 116 -12.20 -3.74 -3.55
CA PHE A 116 -11.66 -5.05 -3.17
C PHE A 116 -12.40 -5.60 -1.94
N GLY A 117 -11.97 -6.74 -1.40
CA GLY A 117 -12.60 -7.41 -0.26
C GLY A 117 -13.82 -8.27 -0.62
N GLU A 118 -13.94 -8.66 -1.90
CA GLU A 118 -14.94 -9.63 -2.41
C GLU A 118 -14.41 -11.07 -2.39
#